data_AF-A0A3M8CBA3-F1
#
_entry.id   AF-A0A3M8CBA3-F1
#
_cell.length_a   1.000
_cell.length_b   1.000
_cell.length_c   1.000
_cell.angle_alpha   90.00
_cell.angle_beta   90.00
_cell.angle_gamma   90.00
#
_symmetry.space_group_name_H-M   'P 1'
#
loop_
_entity.id
_entity.type
_entity.pdbx_description
1 polymer ?
#
loop_
_entity_poly.entity_id
_entity_poly.type
_entity_poly.pdbx_seq_one_letter_code
_entity_poly.pdbx_strand_id
1 'polypeptide(L)' 'MNGYPDGTFHPQKTLTRAETVTIINRLTNKIQLSPVNGQSWPDVPPTHWAYKDIEAATKK' A
#
# COMPACT_ATOMS: atom_id res chain seq x y z
N MET A 1 2.55 -9.70 -8.74
CA MET A 1 1.81 -9.97 -7.49
C MET A 1 2.80 -10.58 -6.54
N ASN A 2 3.48 -9.79 -5.72
CA ASN A 2 4.54 -10.36 -4.91
C ASN A 2 4.17 -10.07 -3.46
N GLY A 3 3.73 -11.14 -2.77
CA GLY A 3 3.54 -11.15 -1.33
C GLY A 3 4.90 -11.08 -0.64
N TYR A 4 5.12 -11.88 0.39
CA TYR A 4 6.43 -11.91 1.02
C TYR A 4 7.52 -12.41 0.04
N PRO A 5 8.76 -11.90 0.14
CA PRO A 5 9.86 -12.31 -0.74
C PRO A 5 10.18 -13.81 -0.65
N ASP A 6 9.83 -14.44 0.47
CA ASP A 6 9.96 -15.88 0.72
C ASP A 6 8.88 -16.73 0.01
N GLY A 7 7.92 -16.10 -0.66
CA GLY A 7 6.84 -16.78 -1.38
C GLY A 7 5.76 -17.38 -0.48
N THR A 8 5.80 -17.12 0.83
CA THR A 8 4.85 -17.71 1.78
C THR A 8 3.70 -16.76 2.12
N PHE A 9 2.60 -17.34 2.61
CA PHE A 9 1.48 -16.62 3.19
C PHE A 9 1.51 -16.83 4.71
N HIS A 10 1.53 -15.75 5.48
CA HIS A 10 1.64 -15.77 6.94
C HIS A 10 0.29 -15.40 7.60
N PRO A 11 -0.72 -16.31 7.64
CA PRO A 11 -2.08 -15.97 8.06
C PRO A 11 -2.22 -15.55 9.52
N GLN A 12 -1.30 -15.96 10.39
CA GLN A 12 -1.31 -15.63 11.82
C GLN A 12 -0.50 -14.37 12.14
N LYS A 13 0.21 -13.80 11.16
CA LYS A 13 1.03 -12.61 11.37
C LYS A 13 0.15 -11.36 11.36
N THR A 14 0.37 -10.47 12.32
CA THR A 14 -0.26 -9.14 12.32
C THR A 14 0.25 -8.31 11.14
N LEU A 15 -0.68 -7.68 10.42
CA LEU A 15 -0.34 -6.82 9.29
C LEU A 15 0.13 -5.44 9.76
N THR A 16 1.12 -4.89 9.05
CA THR A 16 1.45 -3.48 9.15
C THR A 16 0.38 -2.62 8.47
N ARG A 17 0.35 -1.32 8.80
CA ARG A 17 -0.54 -0.35 8.15
C ARG A 17 -0.35 -0.32 6.63
N ALA A 18 0.91 -0.35 6.17
CA ALA A 18 1.26 -0.36 4.75
C ALA A 18 0.73 -1.60 4.02
N GLU A 19 0.95 -2.80 4.58
CA GLU A 19 0.44 -4.06 4.02
C GLU A 19 -1.09 -4.06 3.96
N THR A 20 -1.75 -3.57 5.02
CA THR A 20 -3.21 -3.50 5.09
C THR A 20 -3.78 -2.63 3.97
N VAL A 21 -3.22 -1.44 3.77
CA VAL A 21 -3.66 -0.51 2.72
C VAL A 21 -3.44 -1.09 1.32
N THR A 22 -2.28 -1.70 1.07
CA THR A 22 -2.00 -2.37 -0.21
C THR A 22 -3.00 -3.49 -0.50
N ILE A 23 -3.41 -4.28 0.51
CA ILE A 23 -4.43 -5.32 0.35
C ILE A 23 -5.79 -4.70 -0.01
N ILE A 24 -6.24 -3.70 0.75
CA ILE A 24 -7.54 -3.05 0.53
C ILE A 24 -7.60 -2.40 -0.85
N ASN A 25 -6.53 -1.71 -1.27
CA ASN A 25 -6.48 -1.06 -2.59
C ASN A 25 -6.57 -2.08 -3.74
N ARG A 26 -5.96 -3.27 -3.58
CA ARG A 26 -6.09 -4.37 -4.54
C ARG A 26 -7.51 -4.93 -4.58
N LEU A 27 -8.12 -5.17 -3.41
CA LEU A 27 -9.49 -5.68 -3.30
C LEU A 27 -10.53 -4.73 -3.90
N THR A 28 -10.29 -3.42 -3.81
CA THR A 28 -11.21 -2.37 -4.28
C THR A 28 -10.84 -1.82 -5.66
N ASN A 29 -9.79 -2.34 -6.31
CA ASN A 29 -9.25 -1.84 -7.56
C ASN A 29 -8.89 -0.33 -7.57
N LYS A 30 -8.59 0.25 -6.40
CA LYS A 30 -8.25 1.68 -6.25
C LYS A 30 -6.91 2.08 -6.89
N ILE A 31 -5.99 1.14 -7.08
CA ILE A 31 -4.62 1.42 -7.58
C ILE A 31 -4.63 2.03 -8.99
N GLN A 32 -5.68 1.80 -9.78
CA GLN A 32 -5.78 2.30 -11.15
C GLN A 32 -6.36 3.71 -11.27
N LEU A 33 -6.83 4.32 -10.18
CA LEU A 33 -7.79 5.43 -10.28
C LEU A 33 -7.27 6.79 -9.79
N SER A 34 -6.05 6.89 -9.24
CA SER A 34 -5.61 8.18 -8.67
C SER A 34 -4.15 8.52 -9.00
N PRO A 35 -3.90 9.59 -9.77
CA PRO A 35 -2.56 10.15 -9.86
C PRO A 35 -2.12 10.65 -8.48
N VAL A 36 -0.96 10.17 -8.03
CA VAL A 36 -0.34 10.61 -6.79
C VAL A 36 0.25 12.00 -7.01
N ASN A 37 -0.57 13.03 -6.76
CA ASN A 37 -0.14 14.43 -6.80
C ASN A 37 0.31 14.88 -5.40
N GLY A 38 1.62 14.98 -5.20
CA GLY A 38 2.25 15.41 -3.95
C GLY A 38 2.54 14.28 -2.95
N GLN A 39 3.16 14.65 -1.83
CA GLN A 39 3.44 13.80 -0.68
C GLN A 39 2.60 14.30 0.49
N SER A 40 1.68 13.47 0.97
CA SER A 40 0.79 13.78 2.09
C SER A 40 1.43 13.43 3.44
N TRP A 41 2.35 12.46 3.44
CA TRP A 41 2.96 11.90 4.65
C TRP A 41 4.47 12.19 4.68
N PRO A 42 4.97 13.06 5.59
CA PRO A 42 6.39 13.44 5.63
C PRO A 42 7.32 12.28 6.05
N ASP A 43 6.78 11.30 6.77
CA ASP A 43 7.47 10.09 7.24
C ASP A 43 7.47 8.94 6.22
N VAL A 44 6.77 9.09 5.09
CA VAL A 44 6.73 8.09 4.02
C VAL A 44 7.40 8.67 2.77
N PRO A 45 8.70 8.41 2.55
CA PRO A 45 9.39 8.94 1.37
C PRO A 45 8.85 8.31 0.08
N PRO A 46 8.94 9.00 -1.08
CA PRO A 46 8.52 8.47 -2.37
C PRO A 46 9.17 7.14 -2.78
N THR A 47 10.32 6.81 -2.19
CA THR A 47 11.04 5.54 -2.40
C THR A 47 10.48 4.37 -1.58
N HIS A 48 9.58 4.63 -0.62
CA HIS A 48 8.95 3.59 0.17
C HIS A 48 8.08 2.68 -0.72
N TRP A 49 8.18 1.37 -0.56
CA TRP A 49 7.53 0.38 -1.44
C TRP A 49 6.01 0.54 -1.52
N ALA A 50 5.37 0.97 -0.43
CA ALA A 50 3.92 1.19 -0.33
C ALA A 50 3.50 2.65 -0.58
N TYR A 51 4.40 3.55 -0.99
CA TYR A 51 4.12 4.99 -1.12
C TYR A 51 2.84 5.29 -1.90
N LYS A 52 2.70 4.68 -3.10
CA LYS A 52 1.53 4.89 -3.96
C LYS A 52 0.24 4.38 -3.34
N ASP A 53 0.30 3.24 -2.66
CA ASP A 53 -0.86 2.65 -1.98
C ASP A 53 -1.34 3.53 -0.81
N ILE A 54 -0.38 4.04 -0.03
CA ILE A 54 -0.65 4.94 1.10
C ILE A 54 -1.27 6.25 0.60
N GLU A 55 -0.71 6.86 -0.45
CA GLU A 55 -1.26 8.09 -1.04
C GLU A 55 -2.65 7.86 -1.64
N ALA A 56 -2.87 6.74 -2.35
CA ALA A 56 -4.18 6.40 -2.91
C ALA A 56 -5.27 6.20 -1.84
N ALA A 57 -4.89 5.72 -0.65
CA ALA A 57 -5.82 5.57 0.48
C ALA A 57 -6.06 6.88 1.26
N THR A 58 -5.25 7.91 1.03
CA THR A 58 -5.35 9.20 1.73
C THR A 58 -6.45 10.08 1.14
N LYS A 59 -6.67 9.99 -0.18
CA LYS A 59 -7.61 10.86 -0.90
C LYS A 59 -8.99 10.18 -1.03
N LYS A 60 -10.04 10.97 -0.81
CA LYS A 60 -11.44 10.54 -0.96
C LYS A 60 -11.81 10.40 -2.43
#